data_AF-A0A0B6ZP09-F1
#
_entry.id   AF-A0A0B6ZP09-F1
#
_cell.length_a   1.000
_cell.length_b   1.000
_cell.length_c   1.000
_cell.angle_alpha   90.00
_cell.angle_beta   90.00
_cell.angle_gamma   90.00
#
_symmetry.space_group_name_H-M   'P 1'
#
loop_
_entity.id
_entity.type
_entity.pdbx_description
1 polymer ?
#
loop_
_entity_poly.entity_id
_entity_poly.type
_entity_poly.pdbx_seq_one_letter_code
_entity_poly.pdbx_strand_id
1 'polypeptide(L)' 'QVIYPNVSFSNIGGNESVLQHLEERCQFLEYPELLPKIKGDLPKSFLIHGPTGCGKTLLANAIAGELAPCIL' A
#
# COMPACT_ATOMS: atom_id res chain seq x y z
N GLN A 1 13.39 14.97 10.21
CA GLN A 1 13.12 14.83 8.77
C GLN A 1 12.53 13.45 8.55
N VAL A 2 11.41 13.33 7.84
CA VAL A 2 10.83 12.02 7.50
C VAL A 2 11.66 11.47 6.34
N ILE A 3 12.24 10.28 6.52
CA ILE A 3 13.04 9.61 5.50
C ILE A 3 12.10 8.69 4.73
N TYR A 4 11.90 8.96 3.45
CA TYR A 4 11.11 8.08 2.59
C TYR A 4 12.02 7.04 1.92
N PRO A 5 11.62 5.76 1.91
CA PRO A 5 12.35 4.75 1.18
C PRO A 5 12.30 5.05 -0.33
N ASN A 6 13.42 4.85 -1.03
CA ASN A 6 13.53 5.03 -2.48
C ASN A 6 13.02 3.78 -3.25
N VAL A 7 12.03 3.10 -2.69
CA VAL A 7 11.46 1.85 -3.23
C VAL A 7 9.97 2.11 -3.44
N SER A 8 9.46 1.72 -4.61
CA SER A 8 8.04 1.86 -4.99
C SER A 8 7.46 0.51 -5.41
N PHE A 9 6.17 0.48 -5.76
CA PHE A 9 5.53 -0.76 -6.24
C PHE A 9 6.21 -1.34 -7.49
N SER A 10 6.83 -0.49 -8.31
CA SER A 10 7.61 -0.91 -9.49
C SER A 10 8.81 -1.79 -9.16
N ASN A 11 9.28 -1.78 -7.91
CA ASN A 11 10.44 -2.57 -7.46
C ASN A 11 10.05 -3.96 -6.92
N ILE A 12 8.77 -4.31 -6.90
CA ILE A 12 8.27 -5.59 -6.35
C ILE A 12 7.76 -6.47 -7.47
N GLY A 13 8.37 -7.66 -7.62
CA GLY A 13 7.89 -8.70 -8.52
C GLY A 13 7.14 -9.81 -7.78
N GLY A 14 6.21 -10.47 -8.49
CA GLY A 14 5.56 -11.71 -8.05
C GLY A 14 4.50 -11.54 -6.95
N ASN A 15 4.08 -10.29 -6.67
CA ASN A 15 3.03 -9.96 -5.71
C ASN A 15 1.97 -9.03 -6.33
N GLU A 16 1.75 -9.12 -7.64
CA GLU A 16 0.94 -8.18 -8.42
C GLU A 16 -0.49 -8.08 -7.87
N SER A 17 -1.10 -9.19 -7.42
CA SER A 17 -2.44 -9.19 -6.82
C SER A 17 -2.51 -8.46 -5.47
N VAL A 18 -1.44 -8.52 -4.69
CA VAL A 18 -1.35 -7.80 -3.41
C VAL A 18 -1.14 -6.32 -3.66
N LEU A 19 -0.27 -5.97 -4.62
CA LEU A 19 -0.02 -4.59 -5.02
C LEU A 19 -1.27 -3.94 -5.59
N GLN A 20 -2.01 -4.62 -6.47
CA GLN A 20 -3.26 -4.13 -7.03
C GLN A 20 -4.29 -3.86 -5.92
N HIS A 21 -4.47 -4.80 -4.98
CA HIS A 21 -5.36 -4.56 -3.84
C HIS A 21 -4.93 -3.39 -2.98
N LEU A 22 -3.62 -3.14 -2.82
CA LEU A 22 -3.14 -1.98 -2.08
C LEU A 22 -3.41 -0.70 -2.85
N GLU A 23 -3.12 -0.66 -4.15
CA GLU A 23 -3.33 0.50 -5.04
C GLU A 23 -4.81 0.92 -5.11
N GLU A 24 -5.72 -0.03 -5.29
CA GLU A 24 -7.18 0.20 -5.22
C GLU A 24 -7.59 0.83 -3.89
N ARG A 25 -6.89 0.50 -2.80
CA ARG A 25 -7.18 1.06 -1.47
C ARG A 25 -6.56 2.44 -1.28
N CYS A 26 -5.39 2.68 -1.86
CA CYS A 26 -4.75 3.99 -1.89
C CYS A 26 -5.61 5.01 -2.62
N GLN A 27 -6.29 4.62 -3.70
CA GLN A 27 -7.22 5.49 -4.42
C GLN A 27 -8.35 6.05 -3.53
N PHE A 28 -8.80 5.31 -2.50
CA PHE A 28 -9.79 5.82 -1.55
C PHE A 28 -9.23 6.85 -0.56
N LEU A 29 -7.92 6.87 -0.34
CA LEU A 29 -7.25 7.91 0.45
C LEU A 29 -7.07 9.18 -0.37
N GLU A 30 -6.77 9.04 -1.67
CA GLU A 30 -6.63 10.16 -2.60
C GLU A 30 -7.97 10.82 -2.95
N TYR A 31 -9.03 10.02 -3.08
CA TYR A 31 -10.39 10.46 -3.45
C TYR A 31 -11.43 10.04 -2.39
N PRO A 32 -11.46 10.71 -1.23
CA PRO A 32 -12.37 10.36 -0.14
C PRO A 32 -13.86 10.51 -0.50
N GLU A 33 -14.20 11.27 -1.55
CA GLU A 33 -15.54 11.38 -2.12
C GLU A 33 -16.08 10.08 -2.71
N LEU A 34 -15.22 9.08 -2.94
CA LEU A 34 -15.60 7.75 -3.38
C LEU A 34 -16.03 6.86 -2.21
N LEU A 35 -15.67 7.19 -0.97
CA LEU A 35 -16.01 6.42 0.23
C LEU A 35 -17.53 6.20 0.42
N PRO A 36 -18.42 7.20 0.24
CA PRO A 36 -19.86 7.01 0.43
C PRO A 36 -20.50 6.05 -0.58
N LYS A 37 -19.82 5.75 -1.70
CA LYS A 37 -20.28 4.82 -2.73
C LYS A 37 -19.98 3.36 -2.37
N ILE A 38 -19.13 3.11 -1.37
CA ILE A 38 -18.77 1.77 -0.90
C ILE A 38 -19.79 1.32 0.14
N LYS A 39 -20.43 0.18 -0.08
CA LYS A 39 -21.22 -0.52 0.94
C LYS A 39 -20.31 -1.45 1.74
N GLY A 40 -19.51 -0.91 2.66
CA GLY A 40 -18.65 -1.71 3.54
C GLY A 40 -17.58 -0.88 4.24
N ASP A 41 -16.99 -1.44 5.31
CA ASP A 41 -15.91 -0.79 6.04
C ASP A 41 -14.60 -0.87 5.25
N LEU A 42 -13.90 0.27 5.14
CA LEU A 42 -12.55 0.30 4.60
C LEU A 42 -11.59 -0.28 5.67
N PRO A 43 -10.79 -1.31 5.34
CA PRO A 43 -9.80 -1.84 6.26
C PRO A 43 -8.78 -0.75 6.61
N LYS A 44 -8.61 -0.51 7.91
CA LYS A 44 -7.74 0.55 8.43
C LYS A 44 -6.27 0.14 8.51
N SER A 45 -5.99 -1.17 8.45
CA SER A 45 -4.65 -1.72 8.59
C SER A 45 -4.48 -3.00 7.78
N PHE A 46 -3.24 -3.31 7.43
CA PHE A 46 -2.86 -4.53 6.73
C PHE A 46 -1.90 -5.35 7.60
N LEU A 47 -2.06 -6.68 7.57
CA LEU A 47 -1.13 -7.63 8.18
C LEU A 47 -0.36 -8.34 7.07
N ILE A 48 0.96 -8.13 7.01
CA ILE A 48 1.84 -8.79 6.05
C ILE A 48 2.54 -9.95 6.78
N HIS A 49 2.21 -11.19 6.44
CA HIS A 49 2.81 -12.38 7.04
C HIS A 49 3.34 -13.36 5.98
N GLY A 50 4.29 -14.20 6.36
CA GLY A 50 4.91 -15.18 5.46
C GLY A 50 6.35 -15.54 5.85
N PRO A 51 6.93 -16.60 5.25
CA PRO A 51 8.26 -17.08 5.58
C PRO A 51 9.35 -16.03 5.29
N THR A 52 10.51 -16.18 5.93
CA THR A 52 11.68 -15.29 5.71
C THR A 52 12.10 -15.29 4.24
N GLY A 53 12.56 -14.15 3.72
CA GLY A 53 12.95 -13.99 2.32
C GLY A 53 11.83 -13.66 1.33
N CYS A 54 10.54 -13.76 1.69
CA CYS A 54 9.42 -13.46 0.78
C CYS A 54 9.12 -11.97 0.53
N GLY A 55 10.10 -11.08 0.73
CA GLY A 55 9.92 -9.66 0.39
C GLY A 55 8.99 -8.84 1.29
N LYS A 56 8.55 -9.33 2.46
CA LYS A 56 7.63 -8.61 3.36
C LYS A 56 8.14 -7.22 3.78
N THR A 57 9.41 -7.11 4.16
CA THR A 57 10.04 -5.81 4.51
C THR A 57 10.18 -4.92 3.29
N LEU A 58 10.48 -5.50 2.12
CA LEU A 58 10.55 -4.77 0.86
C LEU A 58 9.18 -4.20 0.48
N LEU A 59 8.10 -4.98 0.68
CA LEU A 59 6.71 -4.58 0.48
C LEU A 59 6.32 -3.42 1.41
N ALA A 60 6.66 -3.51 2.69
CA ALA A 60 6.40 -2.41 3.63
C ALA A 60 7.12 -1.11 3.20
N ASN A 61 8.36 -1.20 2.74
CA ASN A 61 9.10 -0.05 2.24
C ASN A 61 8.49 0.51 0.95
N ALA A 62 8.09 -0.34 0.01
CA ALA A 62 7.44 0.09 -1.22
C ALA A 62 6.12 0.81 -0.94
N ILE A 63 5.29 0.29 -0.03
CA ILE A 63 4.05 0.94 0.42
C ILE A 63 4.35 2.32 1.02
N ALA A 64 5.37 2.42 1.87
CA ALA A 64 5.74 3.70 2.47
C ALA A 64 6.27 4.70 1.44
N GLY A 65 6.95 4.26 0.38
CA GLY A 65 7.38 5.11 -0.73
C GLY A 65 6.22 5.58 -1.62
N GLU A 66 5.28 4.69 -1.91
CA GLU A 66 4.12 4.97 -2.77
C GLU A 66 3.08 5.88 -2.08
N LEU A 67 2.85 5.65 -0.78
CA LEU A 67 1.83 6.38 0.00
C LEU A 67 2.32 7.66 0.66
N ALA A 68 3.63 7.87 0.73
CA ALA A 68 4.22 9.12 1.23
C ALA A 68 3.55 10.40 0.70
N PRO A 69 3.30 10.55 -0.63
CA PRO A 69 2.63 11.73 -1.17
C PRO A 69 1.13 11.81 -0.86
N CYS A 70 0.47 10.72 -0.48
CA CYS A 70 -0.97 10.70 -0.16
C CYS A 70 -1.28 10.92 1.33
N ILE A 71 -0.34 10.61 2.22
CA ILE A 71 -0.53 10.67 3.68
C ILE A 71 0.00 11.97 4.30
N LEU A 72 0.89 12.70 3.59
CA LEU A 72 1.33 14.05 3.94
C LEU A 72 0.38 15.13 3.41
#